data_AF-A0A843GXK8-F1
#
_entry.id   AF-A0A843GXK8-F1
#
_cell.length_a   1.000
_cell.length_b   1.000
_cell.length_c   1.000
_cell.angle_alpha   90.00
_cell.angle_beta   90.00
_cell.angle_gamma   90.00
#
_symmetry.space_group_name_H-M   'P 1'
#
loop_
_entity.id
_entity.type
_entity.pdbx_description
1 polymer ?
#
loop_
_entity_poly.entity_id
_entity_poly.type
_entity_poly.pdbx_seq_one_letter_code
_entity_poly.pdbx_strand_id
1 'polypeptide(L)' 'MVHVGDMVYWYEKENTARKYGQVISIDGENATIFSDRDKAAYIVPLNKLTRV' A
#
# COMPACT_ATOMS: atom_id res chain seq x y z
N MET A 1 2.87 7.59 10.53
CA MET A 1 3.69 7.91 9.35
C MET A 1 4.17 6.59 8.76
N VAL A 2 3.93 6.37 7.46
CA VAL A 2 4.29 5.14 6.72
C VAL A 2 5.70 5.29 6.14
N HIS A 3 6.52 4.25 6.21
CA HIS A 3 7.90 4.22 5.70
C HIS A 3 8.13 3.05 4.73
N VAL A 4 9.24 3.12 3.98
CA VAL A 4 9.71 1.99 3.18
C VAL A 4 10.02 0.81 4.10
N GLY A 5 9.56 -0.38 3.72
CA GLY A 5 9.64 -1.61 4.50
C GLY A 5 8.40 -1.89 5.36
N ASP A 6 7.53 -0.90 5.60
CA ASP A 6 6.31 -1.10 6.39
C ASP A 6 5.33 -2.05 5.68
N MET A 7 4.70 -2.92 6.46
CA MET A 7 3.52 -3.66 6.02
C MET A 7 2.28 -2.79 6.17
N VAL A 8 1.52 -2.65 5.09
CA VAL A 8 0.34 -1.79 5.02
C VAL A 8 -0.84 -2.53 4.42
N TYR A 9 -2.04 -2.00 4.69
CA TYR A 9 -3.24 -2.34 3.94
C TYR A 9 -3.93 -1.11 3.36
N TRP A 10 -4.65 -1.31 2.27
CA TRP A 10 -5.48 -0.30 1.61
C TRP A 10 -6.76 -0.93 1.06
N TYR A 11 -7.70 -0.09 0.64
CA TYR A 11 -8.93 -0.51 -0.01
C TYR A 11 -8.85 -0.19 -1.51
N GLU A 12 -9.13 -1.19 -2.35
CA GLU A 12 -9.42 -0.95 -3.77
C GLU A 12 -10.79 -0.26 -3.89
N LYS A 13 -10.99 0.61 -4.90
CA LYS A 13 -12.15 1.51 -5.14
C LYS A 13 -13.42 1.19 -4.33
N GLU A 14 -14.01 2.21 -3.68
CA GLU A 14 -15.37 2.22 -3.08
C GLU A 14 -15.97 0.83 -2.75
N ASN A 15 -15.58 0.24 -1.60
CA ASN A 15 -16.04 -1.04 -1.01
C ASN A 15 -15.37 -2.31 -1.57
N THR A 16 -14.85 -3.28 -0.81
CA THR A 16 -14.89 -3.60 0.64
C THR A 16 -13.69 -4.48 1.05
N ALA A 17 -12.78 -4.78 0.11
CA ALA A 17 -11.71 -5.75 0.31
C ALA A 17 -10.39 -5.06 0.66
N ARG A 18 -9.78 -5.47 1.78
CA ARG A 18 -8.43 -5.03 2.15
C ARG A 18 -7.40 -5.76 1.29
N LYS A 19 -6.55 -4.98 0.63
CA LYS A 19 -5.30 -5.43 0.04
C LYS A 19 -4.17 -5.20 1.02
N TYR A 20 -3.18 -6.09 1.01
CA TYR A 20 -2.03 -6.04 1.90
C TYR A 20 -0.76 -6.08 1.06
N GLY A 21 0.29 -5.43 1.55
CA GLY A 21 1.58 -5.50 0.92
C GLY A 21 2.64 -4.75 1.71
N GLN A 22 3.87 -4.82 1.22
CA GLN A 22 5.01 -4.12 1.77
C GLN A 22 5.31 -2.87 0.94
N VAL A 23 5.54 -1.74 1.60
CA VAL A 23 6.01 -0.52 0.95
C VAL A 23 7.44 -0.73 0.46
N ILE A 24 7.67 -0.59 -0.85
CA ILE A 24 8.99 -0.75 -1.47
C ILE A 24 9.62 0.58 -1.91
N SER A 25 8.81 1.61 -2.12
CA SER A 25 9.30 2.98 -2.36
C SER A 25 8.22 4.02 -2.00
N ILE A 26 8.64 5.26 -1.74
CA ILE A 26 7.76 6.41 -1.52
C ILE A 26 8.25 7.54 -2.44
N ASP A 27 7.33 8.12 -3.20
CA ASP A 27 7.57 9.26 -4.08
C ASP A 27 6.51 10.34 -3.83
N GLY A 28 6.93 11.41 -3.17
CA GLY A 28 6.04 12.49 -2.72
C GLY A 28 4.91 11.96 -1.83
N GLU A 29 3.68 12.08 -2.32
CA GLU A 29 2.46 11.69 -1.60
C GLU A 29 2.00 10.25 -1.89
N ASN A 30 2.75 9.50 -2.70
CA ASN A 30 2.41 8.13 -3.10
C ASN A 30 3.43 7.12 -2.59
N ALA A 31 2.97 5.91 -2.30
CA ALA A 31 3.83 4.76 -2.03
C ALA A 31 3.63 3.69 -3.11
N THR A 32 4.72 3.05 -3.50
CA THR A 32 4.68 1.81 -4.26
C THR A 32 4.69 0.64 -3.29
N ILE A 33 3.70 -0.23 -3.41
CA ILE A 33 3.46 -1.36 -2.52
C ILE A 33 3.51 -2.64 -3.32
N PHE A 34 4.34 -3.59 -2.89
CA PHE A 34 4.36 -4.94 -3.46
C PHE A 34 3.41 -5.86 -2.67
N SER A 35 2.41 -6.41 -3.33
CA SER A 35 1.50 -7.43 -2.79
C SER A 35 2.04 -8.80 -3.13
N ASP A 36 2.51 -9.55 -2.14
CA ASP A 36 2.98 -10.93 -2.36
C ASP A 36 1.85 -11.85 -2.82
N ARG A 37 0.62 -11.59 -2.35
CA ARG A 37 -0.59 -12.35 -2.74
C ARG A 37 -0.91 -12.20 -4.21
N ASP A 38 -0.82 -10.97 -4.73
CA ASP A 38 -1.17 -10.67 -6.12
C ASP A 38 0.05 -10.78 -7.05
N LYS A 39 1.26 -10.94 -6.48
CA LYS A 39 2.56 -10.88 -7.18
C LYS A 39 2.67 -9.63 -8.07
N ALA A 40 2.16 -8.50 -7.57
CA ALA A 40 2.05 -7.25 -8.32
C ALA A 40 2.35 -6.03 -7.44
N ALA A 41 2.79 -4.94 -8.08
CA ALA A 41 3.03 -3.65 -7.44
C ALA A 41 1.87 -2.68 -7.68
N TYR A 42 1.56 -1.88 -6.65
CA TYR A 42 0.47 -0.92 -6.64
C TYR A 42 0.98 0.45 -6.20
N ILE A 43 0.55 1.51 -6.89
CA ILE A 43 0.81 2.89 -6.47
C ILE A 43 -0.42 3.38 -5.71
N VAL A 44 -0.24 3.74 -4.45
CA VAL A 44 -1.35 4.13 -3.56
C VAL A 44 -0.99 5.42 -2.80
N PRO A 45 -1.89 6.40 -2.73
CA PRO A 45 -1.68 7.61 -1.94
C PRO A 45 -1.46 7.27 -0.45
N LEU A 46 -0.48 7.94 0.18
CA LEU A 46 -0.11 7.71 1.58
C LEU A 46 -1.30 7.88 2.54
N ASN A 47 -2.21 8.81 2.25
CA ASN A 47 -3.41 9.05 3.05
C ASN A 47 -4.47 7.93 2.97
N LYS A 48 -4.31 6.97 2.05
CA LYS A 48 -5.16 5.77 1.93
C LYS A 48 -4.53 4.53 2.57
N LEU A 49 -3.33 4.63 3.12
CA LEU A 49 -2.61 3.52 3.73
C LEU A 49 -2.80 3.47 5.22
N THR A 50 -3.03 2.26 5.73
CA THR A 50 -2.97 1.98 7.16
C THR A 50 -1.87 0.98 7.43
N ARG A 51 -0.97 1.31 8.37
CA ARG A 51 0.09 0.40 8.81
C ARG A 51 -0.49 -0.73 9.66
N VAL A 52 0.01 -1.95 9.48
CA VAL A 52 -0.32 -3.14 10.28
C VAL A 52 0.57 -3.21 11.51
#